data_AF-A0A6J0ZBC8-F1
#
_entry.id   AF-A0A6J0ZBC8-F1
#
_cell.length_a   1.000
_cell.length_b   1.000
_cell.length_c   1.000
_cell.angle_alpha   90.00
_cell.angle_beta   90.00
_cell.angle_gamma   90.00
#
_symmetry.space_group_name_H-M   'P 1'
#
loop_
_entity.id
_entity.type
_entity.pdbx_description
1 polymer ?
#
loop_
_entity_poly.entity_id
_entity_poly.type
_entity_poly.pdbx_seq_one_letter_code
_entity_poly.pdbx_strand_id
1 'polypeptide(L)'
;MYEIKSQGSIAKTFNKILHKLSAPLKPRVPEHSNSRMKNLSYPFSREKMYLYNIQDKDTFFDNATRSRIVHEILKRTTCSRANNTMGINSLIANNVYEAAYPLHDGEYDSPGDDMNDRKLLYQEWARYGVFYKFQPIDLIRCSNLTPEQAALCT
;
A
#
# COMPACT_ATOMS: atom_id res chain seq x y z
N MET A 1 -34.28 23.37 -18.65
CA MET A 1 -33.27 22.90 -19.62
C MET A 1 -32.07 23.82 -19.46
N TYR A 2 -30.99 23.37 -18.82
CA TYR A 2 -29.80 24.19 -18.60
C TYR A 2 -28.73 23.82 -19.62
N GLU A 3 -28.33 24.77 -20.45
CA GLU A 3 -27.20 24.60 -21.37
C GLU A 3 -25.88 24.77 -20.61
N ILE A 4 -25.10 23.69 -20.54
CA ILE A 4 -23.70 23.77 -20.15
C ILE A 4 -22.93 24.32 -21.37
N LYS A 5 -22.55 25.60 -21.31
CA LYS A 5 -21.73 26.24 -22.36
C LYS A 5 -20.46 25.43 -22.62
N SER A 6 -20.13 25.30 -23.90
CA SER A 6 -18.95 24.66 -24.50
C SER A 6 -17.60 25.17 -23.94
N GLN A 7 -17.26 24.77 -22.72
CA GLN A 7 -15.93 24.94 -22.09
C GLN A 7 -15.10 23.65 -22.20
N GLY A 8 -15.64 22.61 -22.84
CA GLY A 8 -15.05 21.28 -22.86
C GLY A 8 -13.79 21.15 -23.71
N SER A 9 -13.54 22.01 -24.71
CA SER A 9 -12.39 21.84 -25.61
C SER A 9 -11.11 22.49 -25.05
N ILE A 10 -11.22 23.74 -24.57
CA ILE A 10 -10.10 24.49 -23.98
C ILE A 10 -9.64 23.82 -22.68
N ALA A 11 -10.57 23.46 -21.79
CA ALA A 11 -10.24 22.77 -20.55
C ALA A 11 -9.54 21.41 -20.79
N LYS A 12 -9.91 20.69 -21.86
CA LYS A 12 -9.22 19.44 -22.24
C LYS A 12 -7.80 19.68 -22.74
N THR A 13 -7.58 20.74 -23.52
CA THR A 13 -6.23 21.12 -24.01
C THR A 13 -5.32 21.57 -22.86
N PHE A 14 -5.83 22.40 -21.94
CA PHE A 14 -5.09 22.79 -20.73
C PHE A 14 -4.75 21.58 -19.85
N ASN A 15 -5.71 20.67 -19.61
CA ASN A 15 -5.43 19.43 -18.88
C ASN A 15 -4.34 18.58 -19.55
N LYS A 16 -4.34 18.47 -20.89
CA LYS A 16 -3.29 17.76 -21.63
C LYS A 16 -1.92 18.40 -21.48
N ILE A 17 -1.84 19.73 -21.55
CA ILE A 17 -0.58 20.48 -21.36
C ILE A 17 -0.08 20.31 -19.92
N LEU A 18 -0.96 20.46 -18.93
CA LEU A 18 -0.64 20.24 -17.51
C LEU A 18 -0.15 18.81 -17.25
N HIS A 19 -0.80 17.80 -17.82
CA HIS A 19 -0.36 16.41 -17.73
C HIS A 19 1.02 16.19 -18.36
N LYS A 20 1.30 16.81 -19.51
CA LYS A 20 2.60 16.71 -20.18
C LYS A 20 3.72 17.37 -19.36
N LEU A 21 3.43 18.51 -18.74
CA LEU A 21 4.38 19.22 -17.88
C LEU A 21 4.62 18.52 -16.55
N SER A 22 3.61 17.87 -15.98
CA SER A 22 3.71 17.11 -14.72
C SER A 22 4.25 15.69 -14.90
N ALA A 23 4.31 15.17 -16.13
CA ALA A 23 4.78 13.81 -16.41
C ALA A 23 6.16 13.47 -15.82
N PRO A 24 7.18 14.36 -15.84
CA PRO A 24 8.49 14.08 -15.24
C PRO A 24 8.45 14.00 -13.70
N LEU A 25 7.44 14.59 -13.06
CA LEU A 25 7.28 14.59 -11.60
C LEU A 25 6.51 13.35 -11.10
N LYS A 26 5.84 12.62 -11.99
CA LYS A 26 5.09 11.43 -11.59
C LYS A 26 6.01 10.23 -11.38
N PRO A 27 5.86 9.49 -10.27
CA PRO A 27 6.64 8.28 -10.05
C PRO A 27 6.23 7.20 -11.06
N ARG A 28 7.21 6.41 -11.53
CA ARG A 28 7.00 5.32 -12.48
C ARG A 28 6.58 4.06 -11.75
N VAL A 29 5.34 4.02 -11.29
CA VAL A 29 4.75 2.88 -10.59
C VAL A 29 3.68 2.22 -11.46
N PRO A 30 3.45 0.90 -11.34
CA PRO A 30 2.33 0.24 -12.01
C PRO A 30 1.02 0.95 -11.62
N GLU A 31 0.37 1.60 -12.58
CA GLU A 31 -0.94 2.19 -12.33
C GLU A 31 -1.95 1.05 -12.18
N HIS A 32 -2.61 0.98 -11.02
CA HIS A 32 -3.81 0.17 -10.89
C HIS A 32 -4.84 0.79 -11.83
N SER A 33 -5.25 0.04 -12.87
CA SER A 33 -6.06 0.59 -13.95
C SER A 33 -7.28 1.30 -13.37
N ASN A 34 -7.39 2.60 -13.61
CA ASN A 34 -8.60 3.37 -13.31
C ASN A 34 -9.69 2.87 -14.26
N SER A 35 -10.34 1.77 -13.89
CA SER A 35 -11.50 1.28 -14.60
C SER A 35 -12.52 2.41 -14.63
N ARG A 36 -13.19 2.60 -15.77
CA ARG A 36 -14.22 3.63 -15.98
C ARG A 36 -15.45 3.46 -15.07
N MET A 37 -15.43 2.46 -14.18
CA MET A 37 -16.49 2.14 -13.22
C MET A 37 -16.30 2.91 -11.92
N LYS A 38 -17.41 3.30 -11.30
CA LYS A 38 -17.41 3.91 -9.98
C LYS A 38 -17.07 2.84 -8.94
N ASN A 39 -16.06 3.10 -8.11
CA ASN A 39 -15.69 2.20 -7.03
C ASN A 39 -16.72 2.29 -5.89
N LEU A 40 -17.23 1.15 -5.44
CA LEU A 40 -18.06 1.02 -4.25
C LEU A 40 -17.27 0.30 -3.16
N SER A 41 -17.23 0.87 -1.96
CA SER A 41 -16.54 0.26 -0.82
C SER A 41 -17.52 -0.47 0.08
N TYR A 42 -17.22 -1.72 0.44
CA TYR A 42 -18.00 -2.52 1.38
C TYR A 42 -17.05 -3.28 2.33
N PRO A 43 -17.42 -3.52 3.60
CA PRO A 43 -16.60 -4.31 4.51
C PRO A 43 -16.41 -5.74 4.00
N PHE A 44 -15.16 -6.22 3.99
CA PHE A 44 -14.86 -7.56 3.52
C PHE A 44 -15.66 -8.62 4.29
N SER A 45 -16.39 -9.45 3.54
CA SER A 45 -17.11 -10.60 4.08
C SER A 45 -16.92 -11.78 3.15
N ARG A 46 -16.53 -12.93 3.72
CA ARG A 46 -16.31 -14.18 2.98
C ARG A 46 -17.58 -14.67 2.28
N GLU A 47 -18.74 -14.44 2.89
CA GLU A 47 -20.04 -14.83 2.33
C GLU A 47 -20.42 -13.98 1.11
N LYS A 48 -19.89 -12.75 1.03
CA LYS A 48 -20.15 -11.79 -0.05
C LYS A 48 -18.97 -11.62 -0.99
N MET A 49 -18.17 -12.68 -1.17
CA MET A 49 -16.98 -12.65 -2.01
C MET A 49 -17.28 -12.25 -3.46
N TYR A 50 -18.49 -12.56 -3.95
CA TYR A 50 -19.00 -12.20 -5.28
C TYR A 50 -19.18 -10.68 -5.51
N LEU A 51 -19.16 -9.85 -4.45
CA LEU A 51 -19.21 -8.39 -4.58
C LEU A 51 -17.85 -7.77 -4.93
N TYR A 52 -16.77 -8.54 -4.84
CA TYR A 52 -15.40 -8.06 -5.03
C TYR A 52 -14.84 -8.53 -6.36
N ASN A 53 -14.02 -7.68 -6.99
CA ASN A 53 -13.32 -8.00 -8.23
C ASN A 53 -12.08 -8.86 -7.95
N ILE A 54 -12.28 -10.13 -7.57
CA ILE A 54 -11.21 -11.07 -7.23
C ILE A 54 -10.85 -11.88 -8.47
N GLN A 55 -9.65 -11.64 -9.03
CA GLN A 55 -9.12 -12.45 -10.14
C GLN A 55 -8.46 -13.72 -9.62
N ASP A 56 -7.60 -13.56 -8.62
CA ASP A 56 -6.92 -14.64 -7.92
C ASP A 56 -7.03 -14.40 -6.40
N LYS A 57 -7.25 -15.49 -5.66
CA LYS A 57 -7.45 -15.47 -4.21
C LYS A 57 -6.13 -15.30 -3.46
N ASP A 58 -5.04 -15.81 -4.01
CA ASP A 58 -3.74 -15.78 -3.34
C ASP A 58 -3.11 -14.38 -3.41
N THR A 59 -3.40 -13.62 -4.46
CA THR A 59 -2.97 -12.23 -4.66
C THR A 59 -3.99 -11.18 -4.24
N PHE A 60 -5.20 -11.57 -3.81
CA PHE A 60 -6.27 -10.63 -3.44
C PHE A 60 -5.90 -9.71 -2.27
N PHE A 61 -5.27 -10.26 -1.24
CA PHE A 61 -4.75 -9.48 -0.13
C PHE A 61 -3.27 -9.19 -0.36
N ASP A 62 -2.90 -7.92 -0.35
CA ASP A 62 -1.50 -7.52 -0.35
C ASP A 62 -0.78 -8.03 0.92
N ASN A 63 0.55 -8.14 0.82
CA ASN A 63 1.37 -8.64 1.92
C ASN A 63 1.18 -7.78 3.18
N ALA A 64 0.90 -6.48 3.02
CA ALA A 64 0.59 -5.59 4.12
C ALA A 64 -0.70 -5.91 4.86
N THR A 65 -1.81 -6.12 4.14
CA THR A 65 -3.08 -6.51 4.75
C THR A 65 -2.96 -7.88 5.40
N ARG A 66 -2.27 -8.84 4.76
CA ARG A 66 -2.02 -10.17 5.34
C ARG A 66 -1.25 -10.05 6.66
N SER A 67 -0.17 -9.28 6.68
CA SER A 67 0.64 -9.01 7.88
C SER A 67 -0.20 -8.38 8.99
N ARG A 68 -1.06 -7.41 8.66
CA ARG A 68 -1.96 -6.75 9.61
C ARG A 68 -3.00 -7.72 10.19
N ILE A 69 -3.58 -8.59 9.37
CA ILE A 69 -4.52 -9.64 9.82
C ILE A 69 -3.82 -10.57 10.82
N VAL A 70 -2.61 -11.05 10.49
CA VAL A 70 -1.83 -11.93 11.38
C VAL A 70 -1.51 -11.23 12.71
N HIS A 71 -1.08 -9.97 12.66
CA HIS A 71 -0.81 -9.20 13.88
C HIS A 71 -2.07 -9.03 14.76
N GLU A 72 -3.23 -8.74 14.17
CA GLU A 72 -4.49 -8.63 14.92
C GLU A 72 -4.92 -9.96 15.55
N ILE A 73 -4.65 -11.10 14.90
CA ILE A 73 -4.86 -12.43 15.48
C ILE A 73 -3.93 -12.61 16.68
N LEU A 74 -2.62 -12.44 16.47
CA LEU A 74 -1.60 -12.60 17.51
C LEU A 74 -1.83 -11.70 18.73
N LYS A 75 -2.40 -10.51 18.52
CA LYS A 75 -2.76 -9.57 19.60
C LYS A 75 -3.95 -10.06 20.44
N ARG A 76 -4.89 -10.81 19.85
CA ARG A 76 -6.13 -11.26 20.51
C ARG A 76 -6.05 -12.69 21.06
N THR A 77 -5.11 -13.50 20.57
CA THR A 77 -4.94 -14.87 21.05
C THR A 77 -4.49 -14.89 22.51
N THR A 78 -5.22 -15.63 23.35
CA THR A 78 -4.91 -15.82 24.77
C THR A 78 -3.99 -17.02 24.98
N CYS A 79 -3.04 -16.92 25.92
CA CYS A 79 -2.25 -18.07 26.35
C CYS A 79 -2.97 -18.77 27.51
N SER A 80 -3.42 -20.02 27.33
CA SER A 80 -4.26 -20.70 28.32
C SER A 80 -3.53 -21.10 29.60
N ARG A 81 -2.19 -21.03 29.64
CA ARG A 81 -1.37 -21.57 30.74
C ARG A 81 -0.82 -20.53 31.73
N ALA A 82 -0.87 -19.25 31.41
CA ALA A 82 -0.32 -18.19 32.25
C ALA A 82 -1.35 -17.07 32.43
N ASN A 83 -1.91 -17.00 33.64
CA ASN A 83 -2.56 -15.88 34.30
C ASN A 83 -2.80 -14.62 33.44
N ASN A 84 -3.76 -14.67 32.51
CA ASN A 84 -4.24 -13.52 31.75
C ASN A 84 -3.20 -12.78 30.88
N THR A 85 -2.06 -13.39 30.54
CA THR A 85 -1.17 -12.78 29.52
C THR A 85 -1.83 -12.93 28.15
N MET A 86 -2.45 -11.86 27.66
CA MET A 86 -3.19 -11.84 26.41
C MET A 86 -2.35 -11.19 25.31
N GLY A 87 -2.17 -11.94 24.22
CA GLY A 87 -1.58 -11.42 22.99
C GLY A 87 -0.07 -11.27 22.97
N ILE A 88 0.45 -11.09 21.76
CA ILE A 88 1.89 -10.97 21.47
C ILE A 88 2.58 -9.84 22.24
N ASN A 89 1.90 -8.71 22.46
CA ASN A 89 2.48 -7.57 23.17
C ASN A 89 2.80 -7.88 24.63
N SER A 90 1.93 -8.65 25.31
CA SER A 90 2.21 -9.10 26.68
C SER A 90 3.38 -10.08 26.72
N LEU A 91 3.52 -10.94 25.72
CA LEU A 91 4.64 -11.90 25.67
C LEU A 91 5.98 -11.20 25.43
N ILE A 92 6.01 -10.15 24.61
CA ILE A 92 7.20 -9.32 24.42
C ILE A 92 7.53 -8.54 25.70
N ALA A 93 6.52 -7.91 26.33
CA ALA A 93 6.74 -7.14 27.56
C ALA A 93 7.26 -8.00 28.73
N ASN A 94 6.90 -9.28 28.77
CA ASN A 94 7.41 -10.24 29.75
C ASN A 94 8.74 -10.91 29.33
N ASN A 95 9.38 -10.44 28.25
CA ASN A 95 10.61 -11.01 27.69
C ASN A 95 10.51 -12.51 27.36
N VAL A 96 9.30 -13.01 27.07
CA VAL A 96 9.10 -14.38 26.55
C VAL A 96 9.49 -14.43 25.07
N TYR A 97 9.19 -13.36 24.34
CA TYR A 97 9.67 -13.12 22.98
C TYR A 97 10.49 -11.83 22.95
N GLU A 98 11.55 -11.82 22.13
CA GLU A 98 12.41 -10.64 21.97
C GLU A 98 11.77 -9.58 21.07
N ALA A 99 11.20 -10.00 19.94
CA ALA A 99 10.56 -9.10 18.98
C ALA A 99 9.52 -9.83 18.13
N ALA A 100 8.60 -9.07 17.54
CA ALA A 100 7.68 -9.55 16.52
C ALA A 100 7.49 -8.47 15.44
N TYR A 101 7.90 -8.78 14.21
CA TYR A 101 7.81 -7.89 13.07
C TYR A 101 7.46 -8.68 11.80
N PRO A 102 6.70 -8.09 10.86
CA PRO A 102 6.46 -8.72 9.57
C PRO A 102 7.75 -8.75 8.75
N LEU A 103 7.89 -9.75 7.87
CA LEU A 103 8.99 -9.83 6.92
C LEU A 103 8.68 -8.96 5.70
N HIS A 104 9.72 -8.30 5.16
CA HIS A 104 9.63 -7.52 3.93
C HIS A 104 9.89 -8.40 2.70
N ASP A 105 9.37 -7.98 1.55
CA ASP A 105 9.60 -8.65 0.27
C ASP A 105 10.99 -8.31 -0.28
N GLY A 106 11.94 -9.20 -0.03
CA GLY A 106 13.29 -9.18 -0.59
C GLY A 106 14.17 -7.97 -0.22
N GLU A 107 15.38 -7.97 -0.75
CA GLU A 107 16.35 -6.89 -0.58
C GLU A 107 16.19 -5.81 -1.66
N TYR A 108 16.48 -4.56 -1.31
CA TYR A 108 16.36 -3.44 -2.26
C TYR A 108 17.52 -3.37 -3.28
N ASP A 109 18.69 -3.93 -2.93
CA ASP A 109 19.91 -3.92 -3.75
C ASP A 109 20.20 -5.31 -4.37
N SER A 110 19.19 -6.17 -4.46
CA SER A 110 19.39 -7.49 -5.05
C SER A 110 19.87 -7.35 -6.50
N PRO A 111 20.98 -8.02 -6.89
CA PRO A 111 21.56 -7.95 -8.24
C PRO A 111 20.70 -8.67 -9.28
N GLY A 112 19.65 -9.39 -8.85
CA GLY A 112 18.66 -10.00 -9.73
C GLY A 112 17.71 -8.97 -10.38
N ASP A 113 17.12 -9.38 -11.51
CA ASP A 113 16.08 -8.62 -12.23
C ASP A 113 14.70 -8.75 -11.58
N ASP A 114 14.61 -9.43 -10.43
CA ASP A 114 13.37 -9.57 -9.67
C ASP A 114 12.99 -8.20 -9.07
N MET A 115 12.06 -7.53 -9.74
CA MET A 115 11.48 -6.27 -9.26
C MET A 115 10.58 -6.55 -8.05
N ASN A 116 11.00 -6.07 -6.88
CA ASN A 116 10.19 -6.07 -5.66
C ASN A 116 9.70 -4.64 -5.34
N ASP A 117 8.64 -4.56 -4.54
CA ASP A 117 8.04 -3.28 -4.13
C ASP A 117 9.06 -2.38 -3.39
N ARG A 118 9.98 -2.99 -2.62
CA ARG A 118 10.99 -2.27 -1.84
C ARG A 118 12.03 -1.56 -2.74
N LYS A 119 12.48 -2.21 -3.81
CA LYS A 119 13.42 -1.73 -4.82
C LYS A 119 12.76 -0.67 -5.68
N LEU A 120 11.51 -0.89 -6.09
CA LEU A 120 10.73 0.12 -6.80
C LEU A 120 10.56 1.39 -5.96
N LEU A 121 10.22 1.23 -4.69
CA LEU A 121 10.04 2.36 -3.79
C LEU A 121 11.34 3.11 -3.53
N TYR A 122 12.46 2.39 -3.40
CA TYR A 122 13.78 3.01 -3.31
C TYR A 122 14.08 3.84 -4.57
N GLN A 123 13.85 3.29 -5.75
CA GLN A 123 14.14 3.98 -7.02
C GLN A 123 13.27 5.23 -7.25
N GLU A 124 11.99 5.16 -6.90
CA GLU A 124 11.01 6.20 -7.23
C GLU A 124 10.71 7.18 -6.09
N TRP A 125 11.11 6.88 -4.84
CA TRP A 125 10.80 7.73 -3.70
C TRP A 125 11.92 7.82 -2.65
N ALA A 126 12.39 6.71 -2.08
CA ALA A 126 13.29 6.73 -0.90
C ALA A 126 14.77 7.04 -1.24
N ARG A 127 15.01 7.95 -2.19
CA ARG A 127 16.34 8.44 -2.60
C ARG A 127 16.38 9.96 -2.63
N TYR A 128 17.44 10.55 -2.08
CA TYR A 128 17.65 12.00 -2.12
C TYR A 128 17.62 12.59 -3.52
N GLY A 129 17.99 11.83 -4.56
CA GLY A 129 17.98 12.30 -5.95
C GLY A 129 16.59 12.41 -6.59
N VAL A 130 15.51 12.02 -5.91
CA VAL A 130 14.13 12.03 -6.47
C VAL A 130 13.13 12.81 -5.62
N PHE A 131 13.60 13.65 -4.70
CA PHE A 131 12.75 14.48 -3.81
C PHE A 131 11.75 15.41 -4.53
N TYR A 132 12.00 15.72 -5.80
CA TYR A 132 11.13 16.56 -6.62
C TYR A 132 9.94 15.81 -7.21
N LYS A 133 9.90 14.48 -7.15
CA LYS A 133 8.77 13.68 -7.63
C LYS A 133 7.63 13.66 -6.61
N PHE A 134 6.42 13.39 -7.08
CA PHE A 134 5.26 13.15 -6.21
C PHE A 134 5.37 11.82 -5.47
N GLN A 135 4.81 11.76 -4.27
CA GLN A 135 4.83 10.55 -3.44
C GLN A 135 3.94 9.45 -4.04
N PRO A 136 4.46 8.21 -4.22
CA PRO A 136 3.66 7.08 -4.67
C PRO A 136 2.85 6.48 -3.50
N ILE A 137 1.83 7.20 -3.03
CA ILE A 137 1.06 6.86 -1.81
C ILE A 137 0.50 5.45 -1.83
N ASP A 138 -0.03 4.99 -2.97
CA ASP A 138 -0.62 3.66 -3.05
C ASP A 138 0.43 2.56 -2.94
N LEU A 139 1.62 2.74 -3.52
CA LEU A 139 2.74 1.81 -3.36
C LEU A 139 3.19 1.78 -1.90
N ILE A 140 3.39 2.95 -1.28
CA ILE A 140 3.80 3.07 0.13
C ILE A 140 2.84 2.33 1.06
N ARG A 141 1.52 2.45 0.80
CA ARG A 141 0.48 1.79 1.60
C ARG A 141 0.57 0.26 1.49
N CYS A 142 0.87 -0.27 0.32
CA CYS A 142 0.98 -1.71 0.07
C CYS A 142 2.31 -2.31 0.53
N SER A 143 3.40 -1.53 0.59
CA SER A 143 4.75 -2.02 0.90
C SER A 143 5.07 -2.21 2.41
N ASN A 144 4.06 -2.26 3.29
CA ASN A 144 4.24 -2.53 4.73
C ASN A 144 5.13 -1.52 5.48
N LEU A 145 5.38 -0.33 4.92
CA LEU A 145 6.20 0.69 5.59
C LEU A 145 5.43 1.29 6.76
N THR A 146 6.10 1.35 7.91
CA THR A 146 5.54 2.09 9.03
C THR A 146 5.51 3.59 8.68
N PRO A 147 4.54 4.36 9.20
CA PRO A 147 4.52 5.82 9.02
C PRO A 147 5.83 6.49 9.48
N GLU A 148 6.54 5.89 10.44
CA GLU A 148 7.85 6.33 10.93
C GLU A 148 8.96 6.13 9.89
N GLN A 149 8.98 5.00 9.18
CA GLN A 149 9.89 4.76 8.07
C GLN A 149 9.61 5.68 6.87
N ALA A 150 8.33 6.04 6.66
CA ALA A 150 7.92 7.01 5.65
C ALA A 150 8.36 8.45 5.97
N ALA A 151 8.30 8.85 7.25
CA ALA A 151 8.68 10.19 7.69
C ALA A 151 10.20 10.43 7.68
N LEU A 152 11.02 9.39 7.85
CA LEU A 152 12.48 9.48 7.78
C LEU A 152 13.03 9.64 6.35
N CYS A 153 12.17 9.49 5.33
CA CYS A 153 12.54 9.59 3.91
C CYS A 153 12.12 10.91 3.24
N THR A 154 11.48 11.82 3.97
CA THR A 154 11.13 13.20 3.54
C THR A 154 12.00 14.21 4.25
#